data_AF-A0A5B7ELU7-F1
#
_entry.id   AF-A0A5B7ELU7-F1
#
_cell.length_a   1.000
_cell.length_b   1.000
_cell.length_c   1.000
_cell.angle_alpha   90.00
_cell.angle_beta   90.00
_cell.angle_gamma   90.00
#
_symmetry.space_group_name_H-M   'P 1'
#
loop_
_entity.id
_entity.type
_entity.pdbx_description
1 polymer ?
#
loop_
_entity_poly.entity_id
_entity_poly.type
_entity_poly.pdbx_seq_one_letter_code
_entity_poly.pdbx_strand_id
1 'polypeptide(L)'
;MIVTSKPKNPDYKVHENIIATKRSRPVNFKLQQVKPGVEVSITLTYQGHIYGDEPVKRCKKHDECTWCKEHKFNEGFCLISKFHRYDLDFKGHPVAILTPLADHLDVDGTAEFSVVFACWNSCDIHVRYGKDMVLHIDIMQDGKVKKVEYTVQCCQNLLRDAFKDRKRKLLSHSENTTERSSKAAVASKTSSATSKAAVPSSKKAIVTSPIPPCSPPTSPVNSSKEKPVDIVVVSM
;
A
#
# COMPACT_ATOMS: atom_id res chain seq x y z
N MET A 1 -0.81 -37.43 -17.12
CA MET A 1 -0.02 -36.25 -17.51
C MET A 1 -0.93 -35.04 -17.44
N ILE A 2 -0.78 -34.15 -16.45
CA ILE A 2 -1.67 -32.99 -16.29
C ILE A 2 -1.08 -31.82 -17.06
N VAL A 3 -1.70 -31.45 -18.19
CA VAL A 3 -1.33 -30.26 -18.96
C VAL A 3 -2.10 -29.07 -18.38
N THR A 4 -1.50 -28.40 -17.40
CA THR A 4 -1.99 -27.11 -16.91
C THR A 4 -1.68 -26.02 -17.94
N SER A 5 -2.61 -25.83 -18.88
CA SER A 5 -2.58 -24.73 -19.83
C SER A 5 -2.71 -23.39 -19.11
N LYS A 6 -1.57 -22.77 -18.80
CA LYS A 6 -1.52 -21.45 -18.15
C LYS A 6 -2.46 -20.46 -18.86
N PRO A 7 -3.30 -19.71 -18.12
CA PRO A 7 -4.32 -18.87 -18.74
C PRO A 7 -3.68 -17.84 -19.67
N LYS A 8 -4.13 -17.77 -20.93
CA LYS A 8 -3.56 -16.87 -21.96
C LYS A 8 -3.57 -15.38 -21.57
N ASN A 9 -4.37 -15.00 -20.59
CA ASN A 9 -4.22 -13.76 -19.83
C ASN A 9 -4.34 -14.12 -18.34
N PRO A 10 -3.36 -13.78 -17.48
CA PRO A 10 -3.56 -13.84 -16.04
C PRO A 10 -4.58 -12.77 -15.63
N ASP A 11 -5.24 -12.98 -14.49
CA ASP A 11 -6.28 -12.06 -14.01
C ASP A 11 -5.72 -10.76 -13.42
N TYR A 12 -4.47 -10.81 -12.97
CA TYR A 12 -3.68 -9.66 -12.55
C TYR A 12 -2.20 -9.86 -12.88
N LYS A 13 -1.39 -8.82 -12.68
CA LYS A 13 0.08 -8.85 -12.74
C LYS A 13 0.67 -8.00 -11.63
N VAL A 14 1.76 -8.48 -11.05
CA VAL A 14 2.56 -7.74 -10.07
C VAL A 14 3.91 -7.38 -10.70
N HIS A 15 4.37 -6.15 -10.50
CA HIS A 15 5.68 -5.67 -10.92
C HIS A 15 6.17 -4.60 -9.94
N GLU A 16 7.31 -4.81 -9.29
CA GLU A 16 7.69 -4.03 -8.09
C GLU A 16 6.51 -4.04 -7.10
N ASN A 17 6.17 -2.88 -6.52
CA ASN A 17 5.02 -2.71 -5.64
C ASN A 17 3.73 -2.33 -6.41
N ILE A 18 3.62 -2.61 -7.71
CA ILE A 18 2.42 -2.28 -8.52
C ILE A 18 1.63 -3.55 -8.83
N ILE A 19 0.33 -3.54 -8.47
CA ILE A 19 -0.65 -4.58 -8.79
C ILE A 19 -1.56 -4.05 -9.90
N ALA A 20 -1.32 -4.47 -11.14
CA ALA A 20 -2.23 -4.25 -12.25
C ALA A 20 -3.26 -5.38 -12.30
N THR A 21 -4.53 -5.09 -12.06
CA THR A 21 -5.61 -6.09 -11.98
C THR A 21 -6.85 -5.67 -12.78
N LYS A 22 -7.81 -6.57 -12.94
CA LYS A 22 -9.13 -6.26 -13.51
C LYS A 22 -10.15 -6.06 -12.39
N ARG A 23 -11.11 -5.15 -12.61
CA ARG A 23 -12.31 -5.04 -11.77
C ARG A 23 -12.96 -6.42 -11.64
N SER A 24 -13.45 -6.75 -10.45
CA SER A 24 -14.10 -8.04 -10.18
C SER A 24 -13.21 -9.28 -10.34
N ARG A 25 -11.88 -9.15 -10.35
CA ARG A 25 -10.96 -10.31 -10.33
C ARG A 25 -10.14 -10.37 -9.04
N PRO A 26 -9.99 -11.58 -8.44
CA PRO A 26 -9.24 -11.75 -7.21
C PRO A 26 -7.73 -11.58 -7.44
N VAL A 27 -7.10 -10.87 -6.51
CA VAL A 27 -5.65 -10.80 -6.34
C VAL A 27 -5.32 -11.64 -5.11
N ASN A 28 -4.52 -12.70 -5.27
CA ASN A 28 -4.30 -13.71 -4.23
C ASN A 28 -3.02 -13.40 -3.44
N PHE A 29 -3.12 -13.45 -2.11
CA PHE A 29 -2.01 -13.23 -1.20
C PHE A 29 -1.85 -14.48 -0.31
N LYS A 30 -0.61 -14.97 -0.21
CA LYS A 30 -0.22 -16.03 0.74
C LYS A 30 0.66 -15.42 1.82
N LEU A 31 0.17 -15.43 3.05
CA LEU A 31 0.93 -15.17 4.25
C LEU A 31 1.76 -16.42 4.58
N GLN A 32 3.00 -16.24 5.04
CA GLN A 32 3.91 -17.34 5.35
C GLN A 32 4.44 -17.26 6.78
N GLN A 33 4.57 -18.42 7.44
CA GLN A 33 5.14 -18.60 8.78
C GLN A 33 4.31 -17.94 9.89
N VAL A 34 2.99 -17.85 9.66
CA VAL A 34 2.00 -17.18 10.50
C VAL A 34 1.69 -18.00 11.75
N LYS A 35 1.71 -17.34 12.91
CA LYS A 35 1.20 -17.94 14.17
C LYS A 35 -0.34 -17.80 14.23
N PRO A 36 -1.07 -18.75 14.83
CA PRO A 36 -2.50 -18.56 15.11
C PRO A 36 -2.75 -17.28 15.91
N GLY A 37 -3.77 -16.50 15.55
CA GLY A 37 -4.11 -15.24 16.23
C GLY A 37 -3.30 -14.01 15.81
N VAL A 38 -2.45 -14.11 14.79
CA VAL A 38 -1.91 -12.93 14.07
C VAL A 38 -3.06 -12.11 13.50
N GLU A 39 -2.97 -10.79 13.57
CA GLU A 39 -3.94 -9.89 12.95
C GLU A 39 -3.33 -9.27 11.69
N VAL A 40 -4.08 -9.26 10.58
CA VAL A 40 -3.69 -8.57 9.34
C VAL A 40 -4.78 -7.59 8.95
N SER A 41 -4.51 -6.29 9.07
CA SER A 41 -5.41 -5.21 8.68
C SER A 41 -5.09 -4.73 7.27
N ILE A 42 -6.14 -4.60 6.45
CA ILE A 42 -6.06 -4.27 5.03
C ILE A 42 -6.92 -3.04 4.77
N THR A 43 -6.32 -2.00 4.18
CA THR A 43 -6.97 -0.70 3.93
C THR A 43 -6.66 -0.23 2.51
N LEU A 44 -7.60 0.49 1.86
CA LEU A 44 -7.41 1.04 0.52
C LEU A 44 -7.59 2.56 0.55
N THR A 45 -6.54 3.31 0.20
CA THR A 45 -6.52 4.79 0.18
C THR A 45 -6.23 5.34 -1.21
N TYR A 46 -6.51 6.63 -1.45
CA TYR A 46 -5.99 7.34 -2.62
C TYR A 46 -4.52 7.71 -2.46
N GLN A 47 -3.78 7.75 -3.56
CA GLN A 47 -2.37 8.18 -3.57
C GLN A 47 -2.27 9.71 -3.76
N GLY A 48 -2.04 10.44 -2.67
CA GLY A 48 -1.68 11.87 -2.73
C GLY A 48 -2.26 12.71 -1.58
N HIS A 49 -1.55 13.77 -1.19
CA HIS A 49 -1.84 14.59 0.00
C HIS A 49 -3.25 15.23 0.03
N ILE A 50 -3.87 15.50 -1.13
CA ILE A 50 -5.17 16.20 -1.18
C ILE A 50 -6.35 15.25 -0.91
N TYR A 51 -6.18 13.94 -1.15
CA TYR A 51 -7.28 12.96 -1.11
C TYR A 51 -6.95 11.70 -0.31
N GLY A 52 -5.77 11.60 0.29
CA GLY A 52 -5.36 10.45 1.11
C GLY A 52 -6.26 10.20 2.33
N ASP A 53 -6.94 11.25 2.82
CA ASP A 53 -7.91 11.19 3.92
C ASP A 53 -9.36 10.90 3.45
N GLU A 54 -9.62 10.84 2.14
CA GLU A 54 -10.94 10.43 1.61
C GLU A 54 -11.01 8.90 1.42
N PRO A 55 -12.03 8.21 1.96
CA PRO A 55 -12.20 6.78 1.73
C PRO A 55 -12.51 6.43 0.27
N VAL A 56 -11.97 5.30 -0.19
CA VAL A 56 -12.04 4.84 -1.59
C VAL A 56 -13.42 4.23 -1.88
N LYS A 57 -14.37 5.12 -2.16
CA LYS A 57 -15.78 4.82 -2.47
C LYS A 57 -15.97 4.18 -3.85
N ARG A 58 -17.00 3.33 -3.98
CA ARG A 58 -17.50 2.85 -5.29
C ARG A 58 -18.15 4.00 -6.09
N CYS A 59 -18.07 3.94 -7.42
CA CYS A 59 -18.91 4.79 -8.25
C CYS A 59 -20.35 4.22 -8.30
N LYS A 60 -21.36 5.10 -8.43
CA LYS A 60 -22.79 4.71 -8.42
C LYS A 60 -23.13 3.56 -9.37
N LYS A 61 -22.57 3.56 -10.59
CA LYS A 61 -22.73 2.51 -11.61
C LYS A 61 -22.26 1.12 -11.15
N HIS A 62 -21.33 1.05 -10.20
CA HIS A 62 -20.83 -0.21 -9.62
C HIS A 62 -21.43 -0.52 -8.25
N ASP A 63 -21.91 0.47 -7.51
CA ASP A 63 -22.74 0.24 -6.32
C ASP A 63 -24.09 -0.41 -6.68
N GLU A 64 -24.68 0.02 -7.80
CA GLU A 64 -25.93 -0.54 -8.34
C GLU A 64 -25.78 -1.94 -8.97
N CYS A 65 -24.54 -2.37 -9.27
CA CYS A 65 -24.24 -3.61 -10.01
C CYS A 65 -24.52 -4.88 -9.19
N THR A 66 -25.27 -5.84 -9.78
CA THR A 66 -25.64 -7.13 -9.15
C THR A 66 -24.45 -7.87 -8.54
N TRP A 67 -23.41 -8.11 -9.33
CA TRP A 67 -22.20 -8.78 -8.88
C TRP A 67 -21.53 -8.07 -7.68
N CYS A 68 -21.55 -6.74 -7.65
CA CYS A 68 -20.98 -5.96 -6.53
C CYS A 68 -21.86 -5.96 -5.27
N LYS A 69 -23.16 -6.23 -5.40
CA LYS A 69 -24.10 -6.42 -4.28
C LYS A 69 -23.97 -7.81 -3.67
N GLU A 70 -23.85 -8.84 -4.51
CA GLU A 70 -23.65 -10.23 -4.10
C GLU A 70 -22.37 -10.42 -3.26
N HIS A 71 -21.28 -9.75 -3.65
CA HIS A 71 -19.94 -9.96 -3.08
C HIS A 71 -19.61 -9.05 -1.87
N LYS A 72 -20.63 -8.47 -1.21
CA LYS A 72 -20.54 -7.74 0.08
C LYS A 72 -19.35 -6.77 0.19
N PHE A 73 -19.21 -5.88 -0.77
CA PHE A 73 -18.13 -4.89 -0.81
C PHE A 73 -18.19 -3.87 0.33
N ASN A 74 -17.09 -3.73 1.08
CA ASN A 74 -16.90 -2.64 2.04
C ASN A 74 -16.33 -1.42 1.29
N GLU A 75 -17.25 -0.62 0.75
CA GLU A 75 -16.97 0.42 -0.24
C GLU A 75 -16.11 -0.11 -1.42
N GLY A 76 -14.85 0.30 -1.55
CA GLY A 76 -14.02 0.10 -2.74
C GLY A 76 -13.52 -1.33 -3.00
N PHE A 77 -13.46 -2.19 -1.98
CA PHE A 77 -12.93 -3.55 -2.09
C PHE A 77 -13.70 -4.57 -1.25
N CYS A 78 -13.44 -5.85 -1.48
CA CYS A 78 -13.85 -6.94 -0.59
C CYS A 78 -12.72 -7.97 -0.44
N LEU A 79 -12.76 -8.73 0.66
CA LEU A 79 -11.94 -9.90 0.86
C LEU A 79 -12.72 -11.19 0.57
N ILE A 80 -12.05 -12.13 -0.09
CA ILE A 80 -12.44 -13.54 -0.10
C ILE A 80 -11.54 -14.25 0.92
N SER A 81 -12.07 -14.46 2.11
CA SER A 81 -11.46 -15.24 3.20
C SER A 81 -12.55 -15.76 4.14
N LYS A 82 -12.32 -16.90 4.81
CA LYS A 82 -13.21 -17.45 5.84
C LYS A 82 -13.12 -16.69 7.18
N PHE A 83 -12.04 -15.94 7.41
CA PHE A 83 -11.65 -15.42 8.72
C PHE A 83 -11.46 -13.89 8.72
N HIS A 84 -12.39 -13.15 8.08
CA HIS A 84 -12.35 -11.70 8.01
C HIS A 84 -13.54 -11.02 8.70
N ARG A 85 -13.30 -9.86 9.29
CA ARG A 85 -14.31 -8.86 9.69
C ARG A 85 -14.03 -7.54 8.98
N TYR A 86 -15.03 -6.68 8.87
CA TYR A 86 -14.86 -5.30 8.42
C TYR A 86 -15.00 -4.33 9.58
N ASP A 87 -14.29 -3.21 9.50
CA ASP A 87 -14.27 -2.15 10.50
C ASP A 87 -14.00 -0.80 9.81
N LEU A 88 -13.97 0.28 10.58
CA LEU A 88 -13.52 1.61 10.14
C LEU A 88 -12.31 2.06 10.96
N ASP A 89 -11.33 2.68 10.32
CA ASP A 89 -10.23 3.32 11.07
C ASP A 89 -10.64 4.68 11.66
N PHE A 90 -9.71 5.32 12.37
CA PHE A 90 -9.92 6.61 13.02
C PHE A 90 -10.20 7.79 12.07
N LYS A 91 -10.04 7.61 10.75
CA LYS A 91 -10.45 8.58 9.71
C LYS A 91 -11.75 8.20 9.01
N GLY A 92 -12.29 7.01 9.30
CA GLY A 92 -13.43 6.44 8.58
C GLY A 92 -13.04 5.71 7.29
N HIS A 93 -11.77 5.30 7.12
CA HIS A 93 -11.40 4.42 6.01
C HIS A 93 -11.93 2.99 6.25
N PRO A 94 -12.56 2.36 5.25
CA PRO A 94 -12.86 0.92 5.25
C PRO A 94 -11.63 0.06 5.50
N VAL A 95 -11.60 -0.63 6.64
CA VAL A 95 -10.59 -1.64 6.97
C VAL A 95 -11.21 -3.03 6.90
N ALA A 96 -10.45 -3.99 6.40
CA ALA A 96 -10.76 -5.41 6.50
C ALA A 96 -9.70 -6.08 7.38
N ILE A 97 -10.13 -6.74 8.45
CA ILE A 97 -9.26 -7.31 9.47
C ILE A 97 -9.37 -8.84 9.39
N LEU A 98 -8.24 -9.49 9.11
CA LEU A 98 -8.09 -10.94 9.05
C LEU A 98 -7.46 -11.44 10.35
N THR A 99 -8.02 -12.52 10.91
CA THR A 99 -7.45 -13.20 12.09
C THR A 99 -7.40 -14.71 11.84
N PRO A 100 -6.39 -15.24 11.13
CA PRO A 100 -6.21 -16.67 10.95
C PRO A 100 -6.10 -17.41 12.30
N LEU A 101 -6.89 -18.46 12.43
CA LEU A 101 -6.88 -19.39 13.56
C LEU A 101 -6.12 -20.67 13.18
N ALA A 102 -5.92 -21.58 14.12
CA ALA A 102 -5.12 -22.80 13.89
C ALA A 102 -5.71 -23.74 12.83
N ASP A 103 -7.03 -23.71 12.62
CA ASP A 103 -7.77 -24.44 11.58
C ASP A 103 -7.85 -23.68 10.23
N HIS A 104 -7.39 -22.43 10.19
CA HIS A 104 -7.26 -21.61 8.98
C HIS A 104 -5.84 -21.59 8.41
N LEU A 105 -4.91 -22.34 9.02
CA LEU A 105 -3.50 -22.42 8.63
C LEU A 105 -3.18 -23.78 8.01
N ASP A 106 -2.44 -23.77 6.90
CA ASP A 106 -1.80 -24.97 6.35
C ASP A 106 -0.72 -25.49 7.31
N VAL A 107 -0.30 -26.75 7.13
CA VAL A 107 0.69 -27.45 7.99
C VAL A 107 2.06 -26.75 8.02
N ASP A 108 2.37 -25.92 7.01
CA ASP A 108 3.59 -25.10 6.93
C ASP A 108 3.45 -23.70 7.58
N GLY A 109 2.32 -23.43 8.23
CA GLY A 109 2.01 -22.12 8.82
C GLY A 109 1.70 -21.05 7.78
N THR A 110 1.10 -21.42 6.64
CA THR A 110 0.66 -20.46 5.63
C THR A 110 -0.85 -20.26 5.63
N ALA A 111 -1.30 -19.07 5.23
CA ALA A 111 -2.71 -18.72 5.08
C ALA A 111 -2.92 -17.94 3.78
N GLU A 112 -4.04 -18.18 3.10
CA GLU A 112 -4.36 -17.50 1.82
C GLU A 112 -5.65 -16.69 1.91
N PHE A 113 -5.65 -15.53 1.26
CA PHE A 113 -6.82 -14.68 1.06
C PHE A 113 -6.76 -14.00 -0.31
N SER A 114 -7.91 -13.59 -0.84
CA SER A 114 -7.96 -12.75 -2.05
C SER A 114 -8.53 -11.36 -1.74
N VAL A 115 -7.95 -10.33 -2.34
CA VAL A 115 -8.54 -8.99 -2.42
C VAL A 115 -9.23 -8.83 -3.77
N VAL A 116 -10.45 -8.31 -3.81
CA VAL A 116 -11.18 -8.00 -5.05
C VAL A 116 -11.55 -6.52 -5.08
N PHE A 117 -11.38 -5.86 -6.22
CA PHE A 117 -11.60 -4.43 -6.37
C PHE A 117 -12.88 -4.13 -7.16
N ALA A 118 -13.67 -3.19 -6.66
CA ALA A 118 -15.03 -2.92 -7.15
C ALA A 118 -15.10 -2.07 -8.42
N CYS A 119 -14.09 -1.23 -8.66
CA CYS A 119 -14.12 -0.20 -9.70
C CYS A 119 -12.87 -0.22 -10.59
N TRP A 120 -12.97 0.40 -11.76
CA TRP A 120 -11.81 0.71 -12.59
C TRP A 120 -11.22 2.05 -12.12
N ASN A 121 -9.90 2.22 -12.15
CA ASN A 121 -9.26 3.51 -11.84
C ASN A 121 -9.71 4.64 -12.80
N SER A 122 -10.31 4.28 -13.95
CA SER A 122 -10.92 5.20 -14.92
C SER A 122 -12.38 5.55 -14.64
N CYS A 123 -12.99 5.10 -13.53
CA CYS A 123 -14.33 5.54 -13.14
C CYS A 123 -14.30 6.98 -12.63
N ASP A 124 -15.37 7.72 -12.95
CA ASP A 124 -15.54 9.17 -12.71
C ASP A 124 -15.14 9.64 -11.29
N ILE A 125 -15.36 8.79 -10.28
CA ILE A 125 -15.03 9.05 -8.87
C ILE A 125 -13.51 9.04 -8.59
N HIS A 126 -12.77 8.03 -9.07
CA HIS A 126 -11.31 7.95 -8.89
C HIS A 126 -10.60 8.94 -9.84
N VAL A 127 -11.15 9.19 -11.02
CA VAL A 127 -10.65 10.26 -11.91
C VAL A 127 -10.72 11.65 -11.24
N ARG A 128 -11.66 11.85 -10.31
CA ARG A 128 -11.79 13.07 -9.49
C ARG A 128 -10.88 13.08 -8.25
N TYR A 129 -10.86 12.00 -7.47
CA TYR A 129 -10.20 11.94 -6.15
C TYR A 129 -8.82 11.26 -6.14
N GLY A 130 -8.29 10.83 -7.29
CA GLY A 130 -6.98 10.19 -7.39
C GLY A 130 -7.04 8.93 -8.24
N LYS A 131 -6.37 8.95 -9.40
CA LYS A 131 -6.35 7.81 -10.33
C LYS A 131 -5.58 6.62 -9.79
N ASP A 132 -4.70 6.84 -8.83
CA ASP A 132 -3.81 5.84 -8.27
C ASP A 132 -4.23 5.59 -6.81
N MET A 133 -4.37 4.31 -6.45
CA MET A 133 -4.84 3.85 -5.14
C MET A 133 -3.73 3.04 -4.48
N VAL A 134 -3.61 3.08 -3.16
CA VAL A 134 -2.64 2.29 -2.39
C VAL A 134 -3.39 1.31 -1.50
N LEU A 135 -3.11 0.02 -1.70
CA LEU A 135 -3.50 -1.06 -0.79
C LEU A 135 -2.42 -1.17 0.29
N HIS A 136 -2.81 -0.91 1.52
CA HIS A 136 -2.00 -1.11 2.72
C HIS A 136 -2.32 -2.47 3.33
N ILE A 137 -1.29 -3.21 3.71
CA ILE A 137 -1.40 -4.48 4.44
C ILE A 137 -0.46 -4.39 5.65
N ASP A 138 -1.04 -4.21 6.83
CA ASP A 138 -0.34 -4.17 8.11
C ASP A 138 -0.50 -5.52 8.80
N ILE A 139 0.62 -6.23 9.00
CA ILE A 139 0.68 -7.52 9.68
C ILE A 139 1.15 -7.28 11.12
N MET A 140 0.29 -7.57 12.09
CA MET A 140 0.54 -7.41 13.52
C MET A 140 0.80 -8.77 14.19
N GLN A 141 2.02 -8.99 14.65
CA GLN A 141 2.43 -10.23 15.33
C GLN A 141 3.44 -9.93 16.44
N ASP A 142 3.30 -10.58 17.60
CA ASP A 142 4.26 -10.53 18.71
C ASP A 142 4.68 -9.09 19.11
N GLY A 143 3.70 -8.16 19.07
CA GLY A 143 3.90 -6.72 19.35
C GLY A 143 4.59 -5.91 18.24
N LYS A 144 4.86 -6.51 17.08
CA LYS A 144 5.54 -5.88 15.93
C LYS A 144 4.56 -5.71 14.76
N VAL A 145 4.69 -4.60 14.03
CA VAL A 145 3.92 -4.32 12.81
C VAL A 145 4.84 -4.38 11.60
N LYS A 146 4.54 -5.25 10.64
CA LYS A 146 5.16 -5.26 9.31
C LYS A 146 4.18 -4.64 8.31
N LYS A 147 4.53 -3.47 7.79
CA LYS A 147 3.75 -2.73 6.79
C LYS A 147 4.17 -3.16 5.38
N VAL A 148 3.20 -3.38 4.48
CA VAL A 148 3.43 -3.64 3.06
C VAL A 148 2.44 -2.83 2.22
N GLU A 149 2.93 -2.10 1.22
CA GLU A 149 2.13 -1.21 0.39
C GLU A 149 2.19 -1.62 -1.08
N TYR A 150 1.03 -1.62 -1.77
CA TYR A 150 0.93 -1.85 -3.21
C TYR A 150 0.10 -0.77 -3.90
N THR A 151 0.64 -0.18 -4.97
CA THR A 151 -0.12 0.69 -5.88
C THR A 151 -1.05 -0.18 -6.74
N VAL A 152 -2.37 0.06 -6.69
CA VAL A 152 -3.39 -0.75 -7.37
C VAL A 152 -3.89 -0.06 -8.64
N GLN A 153 -3.80 -0.77 -9.76
CA GLN A 153 -4.26 -0.33 -11.07
C GLN A 153 -5.30 -1.28 -11.64
N CYS A 154 -6.57 -1.03 -11.31
CA CYS A 154 -7.73 -1.71 -11.89
C CYS A 154 -7.96 -1.20 -13.33
N CYS A 155 -7.53 -1.96 -14.33
CA CYS A 155 -7.49 -1.56 -15.73
C CYS A 155 -7.91 -2.68 -16.69
N GLN A 156 -8.58 -2.33 -17.79
CA GLN A 156 -9.12 -3.29 -18.75
C GLN A 156 -8.01 -4.06 -19.50
N ASN A 157 -6.83 -3.45 -19.70
CA ASN A 157 -5.71 -4.04 -20.44
C ASN A 157 -4.42 -3.98 -19.61
N LEU A 158 -4.25 -4.99 -18.77
CA LEU A 158 -3.10 -5.19 -17.86
C LEU A 158 -1.75 -4.98 -18.55
N LEU A 159 -1.58 -5.55 -19.75
CA LEU A 159 -0.31 -5.49 -20.48
C LEU A 159 0.00 -4.05 -20.92
N ARG A 160 -0.94 -3.41 -21.61
CA ARG A 160 -0.75 -2.05 -22.15
C ARG A 160 -0.47 -1.05 -21.03
N ASP A 161 -1.24 -1.13 -19.94
CA ASP A 161 -1.24 -0.07 -18.94
C ASP A 161 -0.12 -0.25 -17.89
N ALA A 162 0.23 -1.47 -17.48
CA ALA A 162 1.41 -1.71 -16.65
C ALA A 162 2.73 -1.30 -17.34
N PHE A 163 2.82 -1.44 -18.68
CA PHE A 163 4.00 -0.97 -19.43
C PHE A 163 4.04 0.55 -19.64
N LYS A 164 2.94 1.30 -19.45
CA LYS A 164 2.96 2.77 -19.54
C LYS A 164 3.75 3.39 -18.40
N ASP A 165 3.60 2.90 -17.17
CA ASP A 165 4.32 3.46 -16.03
C ASP A 165 5.81 3.12 -16.08
N ARG A 166 6.21 1.99 -16.66
CA ARG A 166 7.62 1.74 -17.01
C ARG A 166 8.17 2.85 -17.92
N LYS A 167 7.40 3.30 -18.92
CA LYS A 167 7.79 4.42 -19.79
C LYS A 167 7.77 5.77 -19.05
N ARG A 168 6.80 6.00 -18.16
CA ARG A 168 6.69 7.24 -17.36
C ARG A 168 7.85 7.38 -16.36
N LYS A 169 8.19 6.34 -15.60
CA LYS A 169 9.35 6.32 -14.68
C LYS A 169 10.67 6.53 -15.43
N LEU A 170 10.85 5.90 -16.60
CA LEU A 170 12.06 6.08 -17.41
C LEU A 170 12.20 7.50 -17.97
N LEU A 171 11.09 8.13 -18.38
CA LEU A 171 11.11 9.52 -18.86
C LEU A 171 11.45 10.51 -17.73
N SER A 172 10.86 10.36 -16.54
CA SER A 172 11.17 11.26 -15.40
C SER A 172 12.59 11.07 -14.81
N HIS A 173 13.32 10.04 -15.23
CA HIS A 173 14.77 9.93 -14.98
C HIS A 173 15.63 10.49 -16.13
N SER A 174 15.07 10.67 -17.33
CA SER A 174 15.76 11.25 -18.49
C SER A 174 15.76 12.78 -18.51
N GLU A 175 14.84 13.43 -17.80
CA GLU A 175 14.71 14.90 -17.82
C GLU A 175 15.71 15.59 -16.86
N ASN A 176 16.20 14.89 -15.83
CA ASN A 176 17.19 15.42 -14.89
C ASN A 176 18.64 15.48 -15.42
N THR A 177 18.93 14.97 -16.62
CA THR A 177 20.29 14.96 -17.20
C THR A 177 20.54 16.04 -18.25
N THR A 178 19.52 16.78 -18.72
CA THR A 178 19.66 17.77 -19.80
C THR A 178 19.71 19.24 -19.34
N GLU A 179 19.07 19.62 -18.22
CA GLU A 179 19.05 21.03 -17.78
C GLU A 179 20.41 21.60 -17.32
N ARG A 180 21.42 20.75 -17.09
CA ARG A 180 22.72 21.20 -16.56
C ARG A 180 23.74 21.66 -17.61
N SER A 181 23.38 21.66 -18.90
CA SER A 181 24.29 22.00 -20.01
C SER A 181 23.88 23.22 -20.85
N SER A 182 23.00 24.09 -20.30
CA SER A 182 22.43 25.25 -21.03
C SER A 182 22.57 26.60 -20.30
N LYS A 183 23.54 26.73 -19.39
CA LYS A 183 23.86 28.00 -18.67
C LYS A 183 25.37 28.32 -18.69
N ALA A 184 25.90 28.47 -19.90
CA ALA A 184 27.16 29.14 -20.18
C ALA A 184 26.96 30.03 -21.43
N ALA A 185 27.37 31.29 -21.34
CA ALA A 185 26.83 32.43 -22.10
C ALA A 185 25.31 32.67 -21.84
N VAL A 186 24.79 33.91 -21.78
CA VAL A 186 25.42 35.23 -21.94
C VAL A 186 25.33 36.00 -20.61
N ALA A 187 26.38 36.76 -20.26
CA ALA A 187 26.37 37.66 -19.10
C ALA A 187 26.56 39.12 -19.55
N SER A 188 25.67 40.03 -19.12
CA SER A 188 25.93 41.48 -19.06
C SER A 188 24.84 42.26 -18.33
N LYS A 189 25.29 43.24 -17.52
CA LYS A 189 24.64 44.55 -17.22
C LYS A 189 23.29 44.52 -16.48
N THR A 190 23.29 44.70 -15.14
CA THR A 190 23.09 45.99 -14.38
C THR A 190 21.60 46.32 -14.11
N SER A 191 21.19 46.88 -12.96
CA SER A 191 21.93 47.38 -11.77
C SER A 191 21.06 47.54 -10.51
N SER A 192 21.71 47.39 -9.34
CA SER A 192 21.55 48.14 -8.08
C SER A 192 20.21 48.72 -7.60
N ALA A 193 19.74 48.28 -6.43
CA ALA A 193 19.17 49.12 -5.37
C ALA A 193 19.29 48.44 -3.98
N THR A 194 19.38 49.21 -2.90
CA THR A 194 19.57 48.76 -1.49
C THR A 194 18.26 48.79 -0.68
N SER A 195 18.07 48.03 0.41
CA SER A 195 18.48 48.49 1.76
C SER A 195 18.36 47.45 2.90
N LYS A 196 19.18 47.71 3.93
CA LYS A 196 19.13 47.35 5.38
C LYS A 196 17.71 47.22 5.97
N ALA A 197 17.40 46.49 7.06
CA ALA A 197 18.07 45.51 7.95
C ALA A 197 16.95 44.80 8.81
N ALA A 198 17.04 44.18 10.00
CA ALA A 198 18.03 44.02 11.08
C ALA A 198 17.69 42.80 12.00
N VAL A 199 18.30 42.66 13.20
CA VAL A 199 18.01 41.66 14.27
C VAL A 199 18.17 42.33 15.65
N PRO A 200 17.58 41.85 16.79
CA PRO A 200 18.29 40.87 17.64
C PRO A 200 17.49 39.96 18.65
N SER A 201 18.03 38.76 18.92
CA SER A 201 18.24 38.05 20.23
C SER A 201 17.21 38.04 21.40
N SER A 202 16.91 36.82 21.93
CA SER A 202 17.24 36.32 23.30
C SER A 202 16.73 34.86 23.51
N LYS A 203 17.49 33.86 24.03
CA LYS A 203 17.87 33.51 25.45
C LYS A 203 16.64 33.25 26.37
N LYS A 204 16.58 32.21 27.25
CA LYS A 204 17.64 31.42 27.95
C LYS A 204 17.05 30.12 28.63
N ALA A 205 17.84 29.03 28.75
CA ALA A 205 18.08 28.10 29.92
C ALA A 205 16.92 27.46 30.78
N ILE A 206 17.05 26.39 31.62
CA ILE A 206 17.97 25.24 31.92
C ILE A 206 17.21 24.24 32.87
N VAL A 207 17.78 23.03 33.17
CA VAL A 207 17.43 21.97 34.18
C VAL A 207 16.94 20.63 33.57
N THR A 208 17.12 19.41 34.13
CA THR A 208 18.30 18.60 34.60
C THR A 208 17.99 17.63 35.79
N SER A 209 17.92 16.31 35.52
CA SER A 209 18.27 15.17 36.42
C SER A 209 17.34 14.83 37.64
N PRO A 210 17.41 13.62 38.26
CA PRO A 210 18.29 12.44 38.04
C PRO A 210 17.57 11.07 37.87
N ILE A 211 18.31 9.95 38.06
CA ILE A 211 18.03 8.51 37.82
C ILE A 211 18.78 7.73 38.97
N PRO A 212 18.46 6.51 39.50
CA PRO A 212 17.82 5.29 38.94
C PRO A 212 16.84 4.59 39.96
N PRO A 213 16.69 3.24 40.15
CA PRO A 213 16.94 2.03 39.32
C PRO A 213 15.77 0.99 39.29
N CYS A 214 15.90 -0.09 38.48
CA CYS A 214 15.85 -1.52 38.90
C CYS A 214 15.64 -2.50 37.73
N SER A 215 16.45 -3.56 37.65
CA SER A 215 16.30 -4.66 36.68
C SER A 215 16.37 -6.03 37.39
N PRO A 216 15.38 -6.93 37.22
CA PRO A 216 15.55 -8.35 37.49
C PRO A 216 16.23 -9.05 36.30
N PRO A 217 16.90 -10.21 36.50
CA PRO A 217 17.61 -10.91 35.43
C PRO A 217 16.66 -11.75 34.57
N THR A 218 16.83 -11.69 33.24
CA THR A 218 16.30 -12.70 32.31
C THR A 218 17.45 -13.55 31.78
N SER A 219 17.37 -14.85 32.04
CA SER A 219 18.27 -15.89 31.49
C SER A 219 18.35 -15.81 29.96
N PRO A 220 19.45 -16.29 29.33
CA PRO A 220 19.57 -16.29 27.87
C PRO A 220 18.45 -17.13 27.23
N VAL A 221 17.45 -16.46 26.67
CA VAL A 221 16.47 -17.08 25.78
C VAL A 221 17.23 -17.67 24.61
N ASN A 222 17.14 -18.99 24.45
CA ASN A 222 17.78 -19.70 23.36
C ASN A 222 17.23 -19.15 22.03
N SER A 223 18.02 -18.35 21.34
CA SER A 223 17.57 -17.53 20.22
C SER A 223 17.47 -18.35 18.93
N SER A 224 16.58 -19.35 18.94
CA SER A 224 15.94 -19.88 17.75
C SER A 224 15.53 -18.71 16.88
N LYS A 225 16.16 -18.58 15.70
CA LYS A 225 15.87 -17.48 14.77
C LYS A 225 14.48 -17.71 14.17
N GLU A 226 13.45 -17.24 14.87
CA GLU A 226 12.11 -17.10 14.30
C GLU A 226 12.25 -16.28 13.01
N LYS A 227 11.90 -16.92 11.91
CA LYS A 227 11.90 -16.25 10.60
C LYS A 227 10.74 -15.24 10.61
N PRO A 228 10.94 -14.03 10.05
CA PRO A 228 9.87 -13.04 10.02
C PRO A 228 8.76 -13.47 9.06
N VAL A 229 7.50 -13.29 9.48
CA VAL A 229 6.34 -13.51 8.58
C VAL A 229 6.52 -12.72 7.30
N ASP A 230 6.19 -13.37 6.18
CA ASP A 230 6.23 -12.75 4.86
C ASP A 230 4.90 -12.87 4.12
N ILE A 231 4.70 -12.00 3.14
CA ILE A 231 3.50 -11.96 2.31
C ILE A 231 3.92 -11.99 0.84
N VAL A 232 3.41 -12.98 0.11
CA VAL A 232 3.73 -13.21 -1.30
C VAL A 232 2.44 -13.13 -2.11
N VAL A 233 2.44 -12.33 -3.17
CA VAL A 233 1.29 -12.22 -4.08
C VAL A 233 1.37 -13.35 -5.13
N VAL A 234 0.43 -14.29 -5.09
CA VAL A 234 0.52 -15.58 -5.78
C VAL A 234 -0.07 -15.50 -7.20
N SER A 235 0.76 -15.06 -8.15
CA SER A 235 0.39 -15.01 -9.56
C SER A 235 0.28 -16.42 -10.15
N MET A 236 -0.90 -16.76 -10.68
CA MET A 236 -1.22 -18.04 -11.36
C MET A 236 -1.08 -17.94 -12.89
#